data_AF-A0A932KEL9-F1
#
_entry.id   AF-A0A932KEL9-F1
#
_cell.length_a   1.000
_cell.length_b   1.000
_cell.length_c   1.000
_cell.angle_alpha   90.00
_cell.angle_beta   90.00
_cell.angle_gamma   90.00
#
_symmetry.space_group_name_H-M   'P 1'
#
loop_
_entity.id
_entity.type
_entity.pdbx_description
1 polymer ?
#
loop_
_entity_poly.entity_id
_entity_poly.type
_entity_poly.pdbx_seq_one_letter_code
_entity_poly.pdbx_strand_id
1 'polypeptide(L)'
;MAFTYPRSLHVRRHGPRGYRDYRSYKPWLRDEFDFRCVYCLWRERWCSDGDHTFSVDHLLPRMTHPERLCDYDNLVYACCQC
;
A
#
# COMPACT_ATOMS: atom_id res chain seq x y z
N MET A 1 -11.31 -10.47 -22.34
CA MET A 1 -11.70 -11.06 -21.03
C MET A 1 -11.91 -9.92 -20.04
N ALA A 2 -13.04 -9.89 -19.33
CA ALA A 2 -13.27 -8.88 -18.29
C ALA A 2 -12.51 -9.27 -17.01
N PHE A 3 -11.94 -8.29 -16.30
CA PHE A 3 -11.33 -8.51 -14.99
C PHE A 3 -12.41 -8.93 -13.99
N THR A 4 -12.27 -10.11 -13.38
CA THR A 4 -13.20 -10.60 -12.36
C THR A 4 -12.66 -10.20 -10.99
N TYR A 5 -13.39 -9.36 -10.27
CA TYR A 5 -12.99 -8.95 -8.93
C TYR A 5 -13.10 -10.15 -7.96
N PRO A 6 -12.05 -10.48 -7.20
CA PRO A 6 -12.10 -11.59 -6.26
C PRO A 6 -13.12 -11.32 -5.15
N ARG A 7 -13.94 -12.33 -4.83
CA ARG A 7 -14.92 -12.24 -3.73
C ARG A 7 -14.30 -12.50 -2.35
N SER A 8 -13.11 -13.10 -2.32
CA SER A 8 -12.34 -13.32 -1.11
C SER A 8 -11.62 -12.04 -0.71
N LEU A 9 -11.53 -11.80 0.61
CA LEU A 9 -10.71 -10.72 1.14
C LEU A 9 -9.25 -10.92 0.76
N HIS A 10 -8.54 -9.81 0.52
CA HIS A 10 -7.09 -9.84 0.34
C HIS A 10 -6.43 -10.29 1.65
N VAL A 11 -5.55 -11.29 1.54
CA VAL A 11 -4.74 -11.79 2.65
C VAL A 11 -3.32 -11.27 2.44
N ARG A 12 -2.76 -10.62 3.47
CA ARG A 12 -1.39 -10.11 3.43
C ARG A 12 -0.40 -11.24 3.20
N ARG A 13 0.50 -11.09 2.24
CA ARG A 13 1.65 -11.96 1.99
C ARG A 13 2.76 -11.72 3.02
N HIS A 14 2.95 -10.46 3.42
CA HIS A 14 4.03 -10.06 4.32
C HIS A 14 3.49 -9.74 5.72
N GLY A 15 4.40 -9.75 6.70
CA GLY A 15 4.09 -9.35 8.08
C GLY A 15 5.26 -8.68 8.80
N PRO A 16 5.96 -7.71 8.19
CA PRO A 16 7.04 -6.98 8.85
C PRO A 16 6.50 -6.27 10.11
N ARG A 17 7.34 -6.20 11.15
CA ARG A 17 7.01 -5.54 12.42
C ARG A 17 8.22 -4.82 12.97
N GLY A 18 7.96 -3.83 13.83
CA GLY A 18 9.00 -3.18 14.64
C GLY A 18 9.68 -1.96 14.01
N TYR A 19 9.30 -1.54 12.80
CA TYR A 19 9.78 -0.26 12.27
C TYR A 19 9.11 0.91 13.00
N ARG A 20 9.94 1.91 13.36
CA ARG A 20 9.49 3.15 14.01
C ARG A 20 8.97 4.19 13.02
N ASP A 21 9.36 4.08 11.75
CA ASP A 21 8.88 4.92 10.65
C ASP A 21 8.03 4.09 9.70
N TYR A 22 6.79 4.53 9.46
CA TYR A 22 5.87 3.85 8.55
C TYR A 22 6.40 3.78 7.10
N ARG A 23 7.27 4.71 6.71
CA ARG A 23 7.86 4.75 5.36
C ARG A 23 8.79 3.56 5.11
N SER A 24 9.40 3.00 6.16
CA SER A 24 10.24 1.81 6.06
C SER A 24 9.47 0.56 5.62
N TYR A 25 8.14 0.57 5.72
CA TYR A 25 7.30 -0.52 5.23
C TYR A 25 7.06 -0.48 3.71
N LYS A 26 7.40 0.63 3.02
CA LYS A 26 7.10 0.82 1.60
C LYS A 26 7.59 -0.33 0.69
N PRO A 27 8.81 -0.89 0.83
CA PRO A 27 9.26 -2.00 0.00
C PRO A 27 8.39 -3.26 0.13
N TRP A 28 7.91 -3.55 1.35
CA TRP A 28 7.01 -4.68 1.61
C TRP A 28 5.64 -4.45 0.97
N LEU A 29 5.11 -3.22 1.08
CA LEU A 29 3.83 -2.85 0.49
C LEU A 29 3.88 -2.85 -1.05
N ARG A 30 5.02 -2.48 -1.64
CA ARG A 30 5.22 -2.57 -3.10
C ARG A 30 5.03 -3.99 -3.62
N ASP A 31 5.66 -4.97 -2.99
CA ASP A 31 5.48 -6.37 -3.37
C ASP A 31 4.08 -6.90 -3.03
N GLU A 32 3.53 -6.52 -1.87
CA GLU A 32 2.18 -6.91 -1.41
C GLU A 32 1.10 -6.58 -2.44
N PHE A 33 1.17 -5.39 -3.03
CA PHE A 33 0.18 -4.90 -4.00
C PHE A 33 0.62 -5.08 -5.46
N ASP A 34 1.55 -6.01 -5.74
CA ASP A 34 2.09 -6.29 -7.08
C ASP A 34 2.54 -5.02 -7.84
N PHE A 35 3.11 -4.05 -7.14
CA PHE A 35 3.55 -2.76 -7.68
C PHE A 35 2.41 -1.93 -8.30
N ARG A 36 1.20 -2.04 -7.74
CA ARG A 36 0.00 -1.33 -8.20
C ARG A 36 -0.61 -0.52 -7.08
N CYS A 37 -1.29 0.57 -7.44
CA CYS A 37 -2.09 1.34 -6.51
C CYS A 37 -3.25 0.47 -6.03
N VAL A 38 -3.45 0.38 -4.72
CA VAL A 38 -4.56 -0.39 -4.13
C VAL A 38 -5.94 0.12 -4.60
N TYR A 39 -6.05 1.42 -4.91
CA TYR A 39 -7.32 2.07 -5.25
C TYR A 39 -7.64 1.96 -6.76
N CYS A 40 -6.73 2.42 -7.62
CA CYS A 40 -7.00 2.54 -9.06
C CYS A 40 -6.31 1.47 -9.92
N LEU A 41 -5.51 0.59 -9.31
CA LEU A 41 -4.73 -0.48 -9.98
C LEU A 41 -3.67 0.03 -10.97
N TRP A 42 -3.41 1.35 -11.01
CA TRP A 42 -2.33 1.94 -11.80
C TRP A 42 -0.99 1.34 -11.38
N ARG A 43 -0.14 1.03 -12.36
CA ARG A 43 1.13 0.34 -12.12
C ARG A 43 2.26 1.34 -11.99
N GLU A 44 3.08 1.13 -10.96
CA GLU A 44 4.32 1.88 -10.74
C GLU A 44 5.21 1.92 -11.99
N ARG A 45 5.29 0.78 -12.70
CA ARG A 45 6.11 0.61 -13.91
C ARG A 45 5.68 1.51 -15.08
N TRP A 46 4.48 2.09 -15.05
CA TRP A 46 4.02 3.01 -16.08
C TRP A 46 4.40 4.47 -15.79
N CYS A 47 4.92 4.76 -14.61
CA CYS A 47 5.40 6.08 -14.23
C CYS A 47 6.89 6.21 -14.57
N SER A 48 7.30 7.37 -15.12
CA SER A 48 8.71 7.67 -15.39
C SER A 48 9.57 7.60 -14.12
N ASP A 49 9.01 8.05 -13.00
CA ASP A 49 9.72 8.15 -11.73
C ASP A 49 9.46 6.93 -10.82
N GLY A 50 8.90 5.85 -11.37
CA GLY A 50 8.65 4.59 -10.66
C GLY A 50 7.91 4.80 -9.33
N ASP A 51 8.44 4.21 -8.25
CA ASP A 51 7.82 4.26 -6.93
C ASP A 51 7.84 5.65 -6.28
N HIS A 52 8.57 6.63 -6.81
CA HIS A 52 8.47 8.00 -6.32
C HIS A 52 7.10 8.63 -6.59
N THR A 53 6.35 8.12 -7.57
CA THR A 53 4.96 8.52 -7.83
C THR A 53 3.94 7.81 -6.93
N PHE A 54 4.42 7.04 -5.96
CA PHE A 54 3.62 6.27 -5.02
C PHE A 54 4.07 6.51 -3.57
N SER A 55 3.12 6.43 -2.65
CA SER A 55 3.31 6.65 -1.23
C SER A 55 2.77 5.48 -0.40
N VAL A 56 3.09 5.52 0.88
CA VAL A 56 2.41 4.69 1.89
C VAL A 56 1.23 5.50 2.40
N ASP A 57 0.04 4.93 2.29
CA ASP A 57 -1.21 5.50 2.77
C ASP A 57 -1.77 4.69 3.96
N HIS A 58 -2.66 5.32 4.73
CA HIS A 58 -3.24 4.80 5.97
C HIS A 58 -4.74 4.57 5.80
N LEU A 59 -5.20 3.31 5.90
CA LEU A 59 -6.64 2.99 5.81
C LEU A 59 -7.45 3.70 6.91
N LEU A 60 -6.92 3.70 8.12
CA LEU A 60 -7.40 4.48 9.24
C LEU A 60 -6.52 5.72 9.39
N PRO A 61 -7.08 6.94 9.29
CA PRO A 61 -6.30 8.17 9.27
C PRO A 61 -5.41 8.34 10.49
N ARG A 62 -4.16 8.79 10.27
CA ARG A 62 -3.20 9.05 11.36
C ARG A 62 -3.66 10.08 12.40
N MET A 63 -4.58 10.97 12.02
CA MET A 63 -5.10 12.01 12.91
C MET A 63 -6.06 11.44 13.95
N THR A 64 -6.83 10.42 13.59
CA THR A 64 -7.81 9.77 14.49
C THR A 64 -7.30 8.47 15.09
N HIS A 65 -6.33 7.82 14.44
CA HIS A 65 -5.72 6.55 14.87
C HIS A 65 -4.18 6.62 14.92
N PRO A 66 -3.59 7.52 15.72
CA PRO A 66 -2.13 7.64 15.81
C PRO A 66 -1.44 6.37 16.31
N GLU A 67 -2.13 5.55 17.10
CA GLU A 67 -1.65 4.25 17.59
C GLU A 67 -1.41 3.23 16.47
N ARG A 68 -2.05 3.44 15.30
CA ARG A 68 -1.91 2.59 14.10
C ARG A 68 -0.98 3.17 13.04
N LEU A 69 -0.19 4.19 13.39
CA LEU A 69 0.69 4.87 12.44
C LEU A 69 1.69 3.91 11.78
N CYS A 70 2.24 2.96 12.55
CA CYS A 70 3.22 1.97 12.11
C CYS A 70 2.67 0.54 12.16
N ASP A 71 1.34 0.39 12.21
CA ASP A 71 0.67 -0.90 12.10
C ASP A 71 0.61 -1.31 10.62
N TYR A 72 1.35 -2.36 10.25
CA TYR A 72 1.46 -2.80 8.85
C TYR A 72 0.10 -3.10 8.20
N ASP A 73 -0.85 -3.63 8.98
CA ASP A 73 -2.18 -3.97 8.45
C ASP A 73 -2.98 -2.71 8.08
N ASN A 74 -2.65 -1.57 8.68
CA ASN A 74 -3.22 -0.26 8.38
C ASN A 74 -2.54 0.46 7.19
N LEU A 75 -1.39 -0.05 6.71
CA LEU A 75 -0.62 0.59 5.65
C LEU A 75 -0.94 0.00 4.28
N VAL A 76 -1.06 0.85 3.26
CA VAL A 76 -1.31 0.44 1.87
C VAL A 76 -0.41 1.18 0.88
N TYR A 77 -0.26 0.60 -0.32
CA TYR A 77 0.51 1.20 -1.40
C TYR A 77 -0.42 1.92 -2.38
N ALA A 78 -0.26 3.24 -2.51
CA ALA A 78 -1.14 4.07 -3.33
C ALA A 78 -0.33 5.01 -4.23
N CYS A 79 -0.83 5.31 -5.43
CA CYS A 79 -0.25 6.37 -6.25
C CYS A 79 -0.62 7.73 -5.67
N CYS A 80 0.23 8.75 -5.85
CA CYS A 80 0.00 10.09 -5.32
C CYS A 80 -1.17 10.85 -5.99
N GLN A 81 -1.87 10.24 -6.94
CA GLN A 81 -3.07 10.79 -7.59
C GLN A 81 -4.37 10.36 -6.89
N CYS A 82 -4.33 9.26 -6.13
CA CYS A 82 -5.43 8.81 -5.29
C CYS A 82 -5.26 9.40 -3.88
#